data_AF-A0A1I7TH20-F1
#
_entry.id   AF-A0A1I7TH20-F1
#
_cell.length_a   1.000
_cell.length_b   1.000
_cell.length_c   1.000
_cell.angle_alpha   90.00
_cell.angle_beta   90.00
_cell.angle_gamma   90.00
#
_symmetry.space_group_name_H-M   'P 1'
#
loop_
_entity.id
_entity.type
_entity.pdbx_description
1 polymer ?
#
loop_
_entity_poly.entity_id
_entity_poly.type
_entity_poly.pdbx_seq_one_letter_code
_entity_poly.pdbx_strand_id
1 'polypeptide(L)'
;MYSDRTSRFRDYIDPYSTSLIQNPNVRTKTVNRPRKDDDCSDELLRKVMNEHITDEGMTESKRAIHEASRRDFEGTWSVICAPCAFSYLAHAQEYCIHSRHGITCLLYRDG
;
A
#
# COMPACT_ATOMS: atom_id res chain seq x y z
N MET A 1 2.31 -29.11 -16.01
CA MET A 1 3.72 -28.75 -15.84
C MET A 1 3.81 -27.23 -15.76
N TYR A 2 4.44 -26.72 -14.72
CA TYR A 2 4.48 -25.32 -14.29
C TYR A 2 5.54 -24.50 -15.02
N SER A 3 5.39 -23.18 -14.92
CA SER A 3 6.36 -22.09 -15.18
C SER A 3 6.52 -21.67 -16.64
N ASP A 4 6.58 -20.38 -16.99
CA ASP A 4 7.24 -19.28 -16.27
C ASP A 4 6.60 -17.91 -16.63
N ARG A 5 6.30 -17.07 -15.62
CA ARG A 5 5.65 -15.75 -15.79
C ARG A 5 6.43 -14.64 -15.04
N THR A 6 7.76 -14.73 -15.02
CA THR A 6 8.64 -13.88 -14.20
C THR A 6 9.41 -12.81 -14.99
N SER A 7 8.81 -12.15 -16.00
CA SER A 7 9.56 -11.16 -16.82
C SER A 7 9.01 -9.72 -16.87
N ARG A 8 7.97 -9.34 -16.12
CA ARG A 8 7.37 -7.99 -16.21
C ARG A 8 7.47 -7.12 -14.95
N PHE A 9 8.54 -7.29 -14.16
CA PHE A 9 8.72 -6.55 -12.90
C PHE A 9 10.00 -5.68 -12.84
N ARG A 10 10.71 -5.43 -13.95
CA ARG A 10 12.02 -4.76 -13.91
C ARG A 10 12.09 -3.28 -14.29
N ASP A 11 11.03 -2.65 -14.78
CA ASP A 11 11.16 -1.33 -15.39
C ASP A 11 10.37 -0.21 -14.68
N TYR A 12 10.21 -0.28 -13.35
CA TYR A 12 9.73 0.88 -12.59
C TYR A 12 10.92 1.73 -12.14
N ILE A 13 11.25 2.75 -12.93
CA ILE A 13 12.22 3.80 -12.58
C ILE A 13 11.52 4.81 -11.68
N ASP A 14 11.97 4.95 -10.43
CA ASP A 14 11.50 5.95 -9.48
C ASP A 14 12.03 7.36 -9.86
N PRO A 15 11.17 8.29 -10.31
CA PRO A 15 11.59 9.61 -10.73
C PRO A 15 11.97 10.55 -9.56
N TYR A 16 11.78 10.13 -8.30
CA TYR A 16 12.14 10.93 -7.11
C TYR A 16 13.50 10.58 -6.51
N SER A 17 14.29 9.69 -7.14
CA SER A 17 15.60 9.26 -6.63
C SER A 17 16.73 10.30 -6.81
N THR A 18 16.46 11.56 -7.17
CA THR A 18 17.48 12.61 -7.28
C THR A 18 17.41 13.60 -6.12
N SER A 19 17.84 13.18 -4.93
CA SER A 19 18.27 14.13 -3.89
C SER A 19 19.61 14.75 -4.32
N LEU A 20 19.56 15.98 -4.86
CA LEU A 20 20.72 16.76 -5.33
C LEU A 20 21.56 17.40 -4.19
N ILE A 21 21.83 16.67 -3.12
CA ILE A 21 22.88 17.05 -2.16
C ILE A 21 23.70 15.80 -1.82
N GLN A 22 24.63 15.44 -2.70
CA GLN A 22 25.62 14.40 -2.43
C GLN A 22 26.80 15.02 -1.70
N ASN A 23 26.82 14.89 -0.37
CA ASN A 23 28.04 15.10 0.39
C ASN A 23 28.96 13.88 0.15
N PRO A 24 30.17 14.05 -0.44
CA PRO A 24 31.04 12.94 -0.84
C PRO A 24 31.54 12.07 0.32
N ASN A 25 31.31 12.48 1.58
CA ASN A 25 31.66 11.69 2.78
C ASN A 25 30.52 10.84 3.36
N VAL A 26 29.32 10.85 2.77
CA VAL A 26 28.20 10.04 3.27
C VAL A 26 28.15 8.72 2.51
N ARG A 27 28.59 7.64 3.15
CA ARG A 27 28.33 6.27 2.69
C ARG A 27 26.82 5.99 2.88
N THR A 28 26.00 6.39 1.90
CA THR A 28 24.59 6.01 1.84
C THR A 28 24.51 4.52 1.60
N LYS A 29 24.43 3.75 2.67
CA LYS A 29 23.92 2.37 2.60
C LYS A 29 22.54 2.49 1.97
N THR A 30 22.33 1.82 0.83
CA THR A 30 20.98 1.58 0.31
C THR A 30 20.21 0.92 1.44
N VAL A 31 19.37 1.69 2.12
CA VAL A 31 18.51 1.14 3.15
C VAL A 31 17.47 0.36 2.38
N ASN A 32 17.71 -0.94 2.20
CA ASN A 32 16.68 -1.88 1.84
C ASN A 32 15.73 -1.91 3.04
N ARG A 33 14.85 -0.90 3.12
CA ARG A 33 13.76 -0.89 4.08
C ARG A 33 12.92 -2.07 3.63
N PRO A 34 12.83 -3.17 4.40
CA PRO A 34 11.79 -4.15 4.13
C PRO A 34 10.51 -3.33 3.98
N ARG A 35 9.84 -3.43 2.83
CA ARG A 35 8.53 -2.81 2.70
C ARG A 35 7.74 -3.42 3.83
N LYS A 36 7.42 -2.62 4.85
CA LYS A 36 6.40 -3.01 5.83
C LYS A 36 5.12 -2.94 5.02
N ASP A 37 4.89 -4.01 4.26
CA ASP A 37 3.74 -4.19 3.40
C ASP A 37 2.46 -4.35 4.24
N ASP A 38 2.62 -4.51 5.55
CA ASP A 38 1.57 -4.59 6.56
C ASP A 38 1.88 -3.59 7.70
N ASP A 39 1.24 -2.42 7.68
CA ASP A 39 1.28 -1.44 8.78
C ASP A 39 -0.14 -1.03 9.13
N CYS A 40 -0.68 -1.59 10.22
CA CYS A 40 -2.07 -1.39 10.62
C CYS A 40 -2.16 -1.07 12.11
N SER A 41 -2.99 -0.10 12.44
CA SER A 41 -3.28 0.32 13.81
C SER A 41 -4.18 -0.67 14.56
N ASP A 42 -4.94 -1.49 13.83
CA ASP A 42 -5.91 -2.44 14.37
C ASP A 42 -5.96 -3.74 13.54
N GLU A 43 -6.15 -4.88 14.22
CA GLU A 43 -6.21 -6.22 13.60
C GLU A 43 -7.48 -6.46 12.77
N LEU A 44 -8.61 -5.86 13.15
CA LEU A 44 -9.85 -5.91 12.36
C LEU A 44 -9.68 -5.18 11.04
N LEU A 45 -8.99 -4.03 11.03
CA LEU A 45 -8.65 -3.35 9.78
C LEU A 45 -7.77 -4.22 8.90
N ARG A 46 -6.76 -4.90 9.47
CA ARG A 46 -5.93 -5.86 8.73
C ARG A 46 -6.77 -6.99 8.13
N LYS A 47 -7.73 -7.52 8.89
CA LYS A 47 -8.62 -8.59 8.42
C LYS A 47 -9.46 -8.13 7.24
N VAL A 48 -10.09 -6.96 7.32
CA VAL A 48 -10.89 -6.39 6.21
C VAL A 48 -10.03 -6.21 4.96
N MET A 49 -8.81 -5.69 5.10
CA MET A 49 -7.89 -5.51 3.98
C MET A 49 -7.47 -6.84 3.35
N ASN A 50 -7.13 -7.85 4.15
CA ASN A 50 -6.73 -9.16 3.65
C ASN A 50 -7.87 -9.89 2.92
N GLU A 51 -9.11 -9.74 3.42
CA GLU A 51 -10.30 -10.35 2.82
C GLU A 51 -10.71 -9.69 1.51
N HIS A 52 -10.59 -8.36 1.39
CA HIS A 52 -11.17 -7.60 0.28
C HIS A 52 -10.16 -7.11 -0.76
N ILE A 53 -8.84 -7.23 -0.53
CA ILE A 53 -7.86 -7.09 -1.63
C ILE A 53 -7.86 -8.38 -2.44
N THR A 54 -8.47 -8.32 -3.63
CA THR A 54 -8.64 -9.44 -4.55
C THR A 54 -7.72 -9.32 -5.76
N ASP A 55 -7.57 -10.42 -6.50
CA ASP A 55 -6.84 -10.47 -7.77
C ASP A 55 -7.68 -9.98 -8.97
N GLU A 56 -8.95 -9.62 -8.74
CA GLU A 56 -9.86 -9.07 -9.76
C GLU A 56 -9.44 -7.68 -10.22
N GLY A 57 -8.82 -6.89 -9.34
CA GLY A 57 -8.33 -5.57 -9.68
C GLY A 57 -8.34 -4.58 -8.52
N MET A 58 -7.67 -3.45 -8.76
CA MET A 58 -7.54 -2.35 -7.80
C MET A 58 -8.86 -1.62 -7.55
N THR A 59 -9.67 -1.44 -8.59
CA THR A 59 -10.95 -0.72 -8.50
C THR A 59 -11.94 -1.52 -7.67
N GLU A 60 -12.00 -2.82 -7.93
CA GLU A 60 -12.83 -3.81 -7.26
C GLU A 60 -12.42 -3.92 -5.79
N SER A 61 -11.12 -4.08 -5.52
CA SER A 61 -10.57 -4.11 -4.16
C SER A 61 -10.91 -2.82 -3.40
N LYS A 62 -10.67 -1.64 -4.00
CA LYS A 62 -10.98 -0.35 -3.38
C LYS A 62 -12.47 -0.24 -3.00
N ARG A 63 -13.36 -0.63 -3.92
CA ARG A 63 -14.81 -0.58 -3.69
C ARG A 63 -15.23 -1.54 -2.57
N ALA A 64 -14.72 -2.77 -2.60
CA ALA A 64 -15.03 -3.80 -1.62
C ALA A 64 -14.57 -3.42 -0.21
N ILE A 65 -13.34 -2.90 -0.07
CA ILE A 65 -12.80 -2.43 1.22
C ILE A 65 -13.64 -1.27 1.76
N HIS A 66 -13.99 -0.30 0.91
CA HIS A 66 -14.78 0.87 1.34
C HIS A 66 -16.22 0.49 1.74
N GLU A 67 -16.83 -0.48 1.06
CA GLU A 67 -18.14 -1.02 1.45
C GLU A 67 -18.07 -1.78 2.78
N ALA A 68 -17.05 -2.62 2.97
CA ALA A 68 -16.84 -3.36 4.20
C ALA A 68 -16.55 -2.41 5.38
N SER A 69 -15.69 -1.39 5.19
CA SER A 69 -15.33 -0.48 6.27
C SER A 69 -16.52 0.34 6.76
N ARG A 70 -17.37 0.81 5.84
CA ARG A 70 -18.61 1.52 6.18
C ARG A 70 -19.63 0.64 6.92
N ARG A 71 -19.62 -0.66 6.65
CA ARG A 71 -20.54 -1.61 7.28
C ARG A 71 -20.07 -2.03 8.67
N ASP A 72 -18.76 -2.24 8.82
CA ASP A 72 -18.18 -2.93 9.97
C ASP A 72 -17.60 -1.96 11.02
N PHE A 73 -17.33 -0.70 10.64
CA PHE A 73 -16.79 0.32 11.53
C PHE A 73 -17.65 1.59 11.54
N GLU A 74 -17.64 2.28 12.67
CA GLU A 74 -18.25 3.60 12.78
C GLU A 74 -17.34 4.67 12.14
N GLY A 75 -17.95 5.79 11.74
CA GLY A 75 -17.24 6.93 11.15
C GLY A 75 -17.14 6.88 9.63
N THR A 76 -16.37 7.83 9.08
CA THR A 76 -16.14 7.94 7.64
C THR A 76 -14.78 7.36 7.31
N TRP A 77 -14.72 6.49 6.31
CA TRP A 77 -13.51 5.79 5.94
C TRP A 77 -13.16 6.06 4.49
N SER A 78 -11.88 6.32 4.24
CA SER A 78 -11.32 6.51 2.90
C SER A 78 -10.37 5.40 2.54
N VAL A 79 -10.39 5.02 1.26
CA VAL A 79 -9.56 3.94 0.71
C VAL A 79 -8.81 4.43 -0.52
N ILE A 80 -7.51 4.21 -0.52
CA ILE A 80 -6.63 4.46 -1.66
C ILE A 80 -5.94 3.14 -1.99
N CYS A 81 -6.00 2.70 -3.24
CA CYS A 81 -5.25 1.53 -3.70
C CYS A 81 -4.38 1.95 -4.89
N ALA A 82 -3.19 1.37 -5.00
CA ALA A 82 -2.29 1.59 -6.11
C ALA A 82 -1.47 0.32 -6.44
N PRO A 83 -1.10 0.12 -7.72
CA PRO A 83 -0.23 -0.98 -8.14
C PRO A 83 1.27 -0.64 -7.97
N CYS A 84 1.60 0.63 -7.73
CA CYS A 84 2.96 1.14 -7.64
C CYS A 84 3.08 2.20 -6.53
N ALA A 85 4.32 2.61 -6.24
CA ALA A 85 4.58 3.58 -5.19
C ALA A 85 3.93 4.94 -5.51
N PHE A 86 3.20 5.47 -4.55
CA PHE A 86 2.68 6.84 -4.56
C PHE A 86 2.92 7.46 -3.19
N SER A 87 3.17 8.77 -3.16
CA SER A 87 3.29 9.52 -1.92
C SER A 87 1.93 10.12 -1.55
N TYR A 88 1.56 10.05 -0.28
CA TYR A 88 0.35 10.65 0.25
C TYR A 88 0.63 11.28 1.62
N LEU A 89 -0.23 12.22 2.02
CA LEU A 89 -0.25 12.80 3.36
C LEU A 89 -1.67 12.70 3.89
N ALA A 90 -1.84 11.98 4.98
CA ALA A 90 -3.11 11.84 5.69
C ALA A 90 -2.87 11.95 7.19
N HIS A 91 -3.70 12.73 7.88
CA HIS A 91 -3.71 12.80 9.33
C HIS A 91 -4.75 11.80 9.84
N ALA A 92 -4.32 10.60 10.22
CA ALA A 92 -5.20 9.54 10.70
C ALA A 92 -4.58 8.84 11.92
N GLN A 93 -5.39 8.57 12.94
CA GLN A 93 -5.01 7.74 14.08
C GLN A 93 -5.30 6.27 13.82
N GLU A 94 -6.42 6.00 13.13
CA GLU A 94 -6.84 4.66 12.73
C GLU A 94 -6.58 4.47 11.23
N TYR A 95 -5.68 3.53 10.91
CA TYR A 95 -5.26 3.27 9.54
C TYR A 95 -4.73 1.85 9.34
N CYS A 96 -4.70 1.39 8.10
CA CYS A 96 -4.07 0.14 7.70
C CYS A 96 -3.55 0.23 6.27
N ILE A 97 -2.26 -0.07 6.11
CA ILE A 97 -1.58 -0.27 4.84
C ILE A 97 -1.38 -1.78 4.69
N HIS A 98 -1.92 -2.35 3.62
CA HIS A 98 -1.79 -3.78 3.34
C HIS A 98 -1.53 -4.01 1.86
N SER A 99 -0.56 -4.87 1.55
CA SER A 99 -0.22 -5.25 0.17
C SER A 99 -0.62 -6.70 -0.11
N ARG A 100 -1.41 -6.91 -1.17
CA ARG A 100 -1.78 -8.26 -1.65
C ARG A 100 -2.01 -8.24 -3.15
N HIS A 101 -1.68 -9.33 -3.84
CA HIS A 101 -1.83 -9.46 -5.31
C HIS A 101 -1.13 -8.36 -6.14
N GLY A 102 -0.06 -7.76 -5.62
CA GLY A 102 0.63 -6.65 -6.28
C GLY A 102 -0.12 -5.31 -6.21
N ILE A 103 -1.13 -5.21 -5.34
CA ILE A 103 -1.88 -3.99 -5.04
C ILE A 103 -1.59 -3.63 -3.59
N THR A 104 -1.19 -2.39 -3.34
CA THR A 104 -1.10 -1.83 -2.00
C THR A 104 -2.30 -0.93 -1.77
N CYS A 105 -3.06 -1.22 -0.72
CA CYS A 105 -4.16 -0.38 -0.30
C CYS A 105 -3.85 0.27 1.05
N LEU A 106 -4.29 1.51 1.21
CA LEU A 106 -4.38 2.27 2.44
C LEU A 106 -5.86 2.48 2.76
N LEU A 107 -6.29 2.02 3.93
CA LEU A 107 -7.56 2.33 4.56
C LEU A 107 -7.29 3.23 5.76
N TYR A 108 -8.02 4.33 5.89
CA TYR A 108 -7.87 5.23 7.03
C TYR A 108 -9.18 5.94 7.33
N ARG A 109 -9.34 6.37 8.57
CA ARG A 109 -10.52 7.11 9.01
C ARG A 109 -10.38 8.61 8.69
N ASP A 110 -11.41 9.16 8.04
CA ASP A 110 -11.59 10.60 7.83
C ASP A 110 -12.36 11.20 9.01
N GLY A 111 -11.67 11.97 9.87
CA GLY A 111 -12.29 12.70 10.99
C GLY A 111 -12.24 11.99 12.33
#